data_AF-A0A177JIG4-F1
#
_entry.id   AF-A0A177JIG4-F1
#
_cell.length_a   1.000
_cell.length_b   1.000
_cell.length_c   1.000
_cell.angle_alpha   90.00
_cell.angle_beta   90.00
_cell.angle_gamma   90.00
#
_symmetry.space_group_name_H-M   'P 1'
#
loop_
_entity.id
_entity.type
_entity.pdbx_description
1 polymer ?
#
loop_
_entity_poly.entity_id
_entity_poly.type
_entity_poly.pdbx_seq_one_letter_code
_entity_poly.pdbx_strand_id
1 'polypeptide(L)'
;MTRFQPSLRPATTPWDIPDRAEQVLPGIWRVWTPSYGGYVLSDERQAAMPDALRRDDPFYEEDVDYALVLYGFADEFRRLPIPGIALQVENARRSVRCWHPDRWKDLTGEEVSIHDSHVVRRRAAYQAIIGQYESVSASGSWADWVPDGKVGCVFRRVVSVDALGFARHEGEPIYGLVDKDRYERRQMPETFDSLEAIRVESTAPISKQVPASALASLLPTAS
;
A
#
# COMPACT_ATOMS: atom_id res chain seq x y z
N MET A 1 -37.33 -8.20 9.18
CA MET A 1 -35.96 -7.74 9.48
C MET A 1 -35.32 -8.77 10.37
N THR A 2 -34.15 -9.31 9.98
CA THR A 2 -33.37 -10.21 10.84
C THR A 2 -32.97 -9.47 12.11
N ARG A 3 -33.18 -10.08 13.28
CA ARG A 3 -32.84 -9.49 14.57
C ARG A 3 -31.63 -10.20 15.14
N PHE A 4 -30.46 -9.61 14.91
CA PHE A 4 -29.18 -10.10 15.44
C PHE A 4 -29.14 -10.06 16.96
N GLN A 5 -28.47 -11.05 17.56
CA GLN A 5 -28.28 -11.11 19.00
C GLN A 5 -26.97 -10.44 19.44
N PRO A 6 -26.94 -9.84 20.64
CA PRO A 6 -25.69 -9.51 21.30
C PRO A 6 -24.79 -10.76 21.42
N SER A 7 -23.50 -10.60 21.17
CA SER A 7 -22.49 -11.63 21.41
C SER A 7 -21.64 -11.30 22.64
N LEU A 8 -20.90 -12.29 23.14
CA LEU A 8 -19.88 -12.08 24.18
C LEU A 8 -18.79 -11.13 23.68
N ARG A 9 -18.19 -10.39 24.62
CA ARG A 9 -17.02 -9.54 24.33
C ARG A 9 -15.88 -10.40 23.79
N PRO A 10 -15.22 -10.00 22.68
CA PRO A 10 -14.02 -10.68 22.21
C PRO A 10 -12.95 -10.72 23.30
N ALA A 11 -12.52 -11.93 23.67
CA ALA A 11 -11.48 -12.13 24.69
C ALA A 11 -10.07 -11.98 24.11
N THR A 12 -9.89 -12.31 22.83
CA THR A 12 -8.64 -12.20 22.10
C THR A 12 -8.91 -11.71 20.67
N THR A 13 -7.91 -11.09 20.07
CA THR A 13 -7.93 -10.70 18.65
C THR A 13 -6.57 -11.03 18.04
N PRO A 14 -6.43 -11.01 16.70
CA PRO A 14 -5.13 -11.12 16.04
C PRO A 14 -4.14 -10.01 16.44
N TRP A 15 -4.64 -8.91 17.01
CA TRP A 15 -3.85 -7.73 17.39
C TRP A 15 -3.45 -7.67 18.87
N ASP A 16 -3.73 -8.74 19.64
CA ASP A 16 -3.62 -8.84 21.13
C ASP A 16 -4.98 -8.74 21.84
N ILE A 17 -4.97 -8.78 23.18
CA ILE A 17 -6.13 -8.69 24.06
C ILE A 17 -6.69 -7.26 24.03
N PRO A 18 -8.01 -7.08 23.80
CA PRO A 18 -8.60 -5.74 23.79
C PRO A 18 -8.57 -5.05 25.15
N ASP A 19 -7.88 -3.92 25.25
CA ASP A 19 -7.91 -3.05 26.43
C ASP A 19 -9.29 -2.36 26.54
N ARG A 20 -9.85 -1.98 25.39
CA ARG A 20 -11.22 -1.48 25.25
C ARG A 20 -11.98 -2.27 24.18
N ALA A 21 -13.25 -2.54 24.46
CA ALA A 21 -14.17 -3.07 23.47
C ALA A 21 -15.59 -2.52 23.73
N GLU A 22 -16.29 -2.19 22.66
CA GLU A 22 -17.64 -1.65 22.68
C GLU A 22 -18.51 -2.37 21.66
N GLN A 23 -19.67 -2.86 22.09
CA GLN A 23 -20.62 -3.49 21.17
C GLN A 23 -21.50 -2.40 20.55
N VAL A 24 -21.10 -1.94 19.36
CA VAL A 24 -21.76 -0.80 18.66
C VAL A 24 -23.12 -1.18 18.08
N LEU A 25 -23.28 -2.45 17.69
CA LEU A 25 -24.53 -3.07 17.25
C LEU A 25 -24.55 -4.50 17.82
N PRO A 26 -25.73 -5.13 18.01
CA PRO A 26 -25.80 -6.53 18.46
C PRO A 26 -24.91 -7.44 17.59
N GLY A 27 -23.88 -8.04 18.18
CA GLY A 27 -22.92 -8.90 17.49
C GLY A 27 -21.79 -8.19 16.74
N ILE A 28 -21.69 -6.86 16.77
CA ILE A 28 -20.61 -6.07 16.15
C ILE A 28 -19.86 -5.32 17.25
N TRP A 29 -18.60 -5.70 17.46
CA TRP A 29 -17.72 -5.08 18.44
C TRP A 29 -16.72 -4.17 17.76
N ARG A 30 -16.54 -2.95 18.26
CA ARG A 30 -15.35 -2.14 18.01
C ARG A 30 -14.34 -2.43 19.11
N VAL A 31 -13.12 -2.78 18.74
CA VAL A 31 -12.05 -3.15 19.67
C VAL A 31 -10.85 -2.25 19.48
N TRP A 32 -10.13 -2.02 20.56
CA TRP A 32 -8.85 -1.33 20.58
C TRP A 32 -7.87 -2.21 21.36
N THR A 33 -6.61 -2.17 20.94
CA THR A 33 -5.47 -2.84 21.57
C THR A 33 -4.30 -1.83 21.59
N PRO A 34 -3.22 -2.10 22.34
CA PRO A 34 -2.06 -1.20 22.37
C PRO A 34 -1.39 -0.96 21.01
N SER A 35 -1.50 -1.90 20.07
CA SER A 35 -0.84 -1.81 18.76
C SER A 35 -1.79 -1.43 17.63
N TYR A 36 -3.02 -1.95 17.66
CA TYR A 36 -4.02 -1.85 16.58
C TYR A 36 -5.46 -1.91 17.11
N GLY A 37 -6.45 -1.92 16.22
CA GLY A 37 -7.84 -2.16 16.56
C GLY A 37 -8.67 -2.56 15.35
N GLY A 38 -9.98 -2.50 15.51
CA GLY A 38 -10.88 -2.78 14.40
C GLY A 38 -12.30 -3.14 14.81
N TYR A 39 -12.99 -3.82 13.91
CA TYR A 39 -14.28 -4.47 14.19
C TYR A 39 -14.13 -5.98 14.30
N VAL A 40 -14.90 -6.57 15.21
CA VAL A 40 -15.04 -8.02 15.36
C VAL A 40 -16.51 -8.37 15.23
N LEU A 41 -16.82 -9.25 14.27
CA LEU A 41 -18.18 -9.73 14.03
C LEU A 41 -18.43 -11.03 14.80
N SER A 42 -19.64 -11.20 15.33
CA SER A 42 -20.15 -12.51 15.73
C SER A 42 -20.34 -13.41 14.51
N ASP A 43 -20.42 -14.72 14.70
CA ASP A 43 -20.66 -15.66 13.60
C ASP A 43 -21.93 -15.33 12.82
N GLU A 44 -23.00 -14.90 13.51
CA GLU A 44 -24.25 -14.47 12.90
C GLU A 44 -24.05 -13.24 12.00
N ARG A 45 -23.25 -12.26 12.46
CA ARG A 45 -22.92 -11.05 11.71
C ARG A 45 -21.99 -11.34 10.54
N GLN A 46 -20.99 -12.19 10.75
CA GLN A 46 -20.08 -12.62 9.71
C GLN A 46 -20.83 -13.36 8.59
N ALA A 47 -21.76 -14.24 8.95
CA ALA A 47 -22.60 -14.94 7.97
C ALA A 47 -23.52 -13.99 7.18
N ALA A 48 -24.00 -12.91 7.81
CA ALA A 48 -24.86 -11.92 7.18
C ALA A 48 -24.13 -10.86 6.35
N MET A 49 -22.80 -10.78 6.46
CA MET A 49 -21.99 -9.86 5.65
C MET A 49 -22.15 -10.18 4.16
N PRO A 50 -22.37 -9.18 3.27
CA PRO A 50 -22.38 -9.42 1.83
C PRO A 50 -21.12 -10.16 1.39
N ASP A 51 -21.25 -11.17 0.52
CA ASP A 51 -20.13 -12.04 0.13
C ASP A 51 -18.92 -11.23 -0.37
N ALA A 52 -19.15 -10.18 -1.17
CA ALA A 52 -18.10 -9.30 -1.68
C ALA A 52 -17.34 -8.53 -0.58
N LEU A 53 -17.94 -8.29 0.58
CA LEU A 53 -17.33 -7.56 1.71
C LEU A 53 -16.81 -8.49 2.80
N ARG A 54 -17.24 -9.76 2.81
CA ARG A 54 -16.90 -10.73 3.84
C ARG A 54 -15.43 -11.16 3.74
N ARG A 55 -14.77 -11.23 4.89
CA ARG A 55 -13.42 -11.82 5.04
C ARG A 55 -13.53 -13.29 5.44
N ASP A 56 -12.43 -14.03 5.32
CA ASP A 56 -12.39 -15.42 5.78
C ASP A 56 -12.45 -15.53 7.30
N ASP A 57 -12.01 -14.48 7.99
CA ASP A 57 -12.02 -14.33 9.45
C ASP A 57 -12.96 -13.19 9.88
N PRO A 58 -13.42 -13.16 11.15
CA PRO A 58 -14.35 -12.15 11.64
C PRO A 58 -13.69 -10.82 12.08
N PHE A 59 -12.39 -10.63 11.83
CA PHE A 59 -11.63 -9.46 12.26
C PHE A 59 -11.40 -8.51 11.08
N TYR A 60 -11.74 -7.24 11.29
CA TYR A 60 -11.67 -6.18 10.29
C TYR A 60 -10.82 -5.03 10.85
N GLU A 61 -9.57 -4.96 10.42
CA GLU A 61 -8.53 -4.00 10.84
C GLU A 61 -8.96 -2.53 10.67
N GLU A 62 -8.49 -1.66 11.56
CA GLU A 62 -8.98 -0.29 11.73
C GLU A 62 -8.64 0.71 10.61
N ASP A 63 -7.53 0.54 9.88
CA ASP A 63 -7.10 1.46 8.84
C ASP A 63 -7.89 1.27 7.54
N VAL A 64 -8.12 0.01 7.16
CA VAL A 64 -8.67 -0.32 5.83
C VAL A 64 -9.95 -1.17 5.93
N ASP A 65 -9.89 -2.30 6.62
CA ASP A 65 -10.97 -3.30 6.58
C ASP A 65 -12.22 -2.89 7.39
N TYR A 66 -12.10 -1.96 8.34
CA TYR A 66 -13.22 -1.42 9.12
C TYR A 66 -14.33 -0.88 8.20
N ALA A 67 -13.94 -0.34 7.05
CA ALA A 67 -14.84 0.24 6.07
C ALA A 67 -15.80 -0.80 5.49
N LEU A 68 -15.37 -2.06 5.41
CA LEU A 68 -16.22 -3.17 4.96
C LEU A 68 -17.39 -3.39 5.91
N VAL A 69 -17.16 -3.32 7.22
CA VAL A 69 -18.21 -3.47 8.25
C VAL A 69 -19.19 -2.32 8.23
N LEU A 70 -18.69 -1.08 8.22
CA LEU A 70 -19.56 0.10 8.17
C LEU A 70 -20.40 0.13 6.89
N TYR A 71 -19.82 -0.26 5.75
CA TYR A 71 -20.55 -0.25 4.50
C TYR A 71 -21.52 -1.43 4.38
N GLY A 72 -21.12 -2.63 4.81
CA GLY A 72 -21.96 -3.84 4.79
C GLY A 72 -23.20 -3.71 5.68
N PHE A 73 -23.11 -3.00 6.80
CA PHE A 73 -24.23 -2.74 7.71
C PHE A 73 -24.66 -1.26 7.74
N ALA A 74 -24.44 -0.55 6.63
CA ALA A 74 -24.62 0.90 6.54
C ALA A 74 -25.97 1.41 7.06
N ASP A 75 -27.06 0.69 6.76
CA ASP A 75 -28.40 1.09 7.19
C ASP A 75 -28.59 0.97 8.72
N GLU A 76 -27.95 0.01 9.37
CA GLU A 76 -27.98 -0.11 10.83
C GLU A 76 -27.13 0.97 11.48
N PHE A 77 -25.92 1.21 10.97
CA PHE A 77 -25.05 2.27 11.48
C PHE A 77 -25.68 3.65 11.35
N ARG A 78 -26.34 3.96 10.22
CA ARG A 78 -27.04 5.26 10.03
C ARG A 78 -28.17 5.49 11.02
N ARG A 79 -28.73 4.43 11.62
CA ARG A 79 -29.79 4.52 12.65
C ARG A 79 -29.23 4.75 14.06
N LEU A 80 -27.91 4.60 14.27
CA LEU A 80 -27.32 4.84 15.58
C LEU A 80 -27.38 6.32 15.95
N PRO A 81 -27.68 6.67 17.21
CA PRO A 81 -27.70 8.05 17.69
C PRO A 81 -26.29 8.58 17.98
N ILE A 82 -25.33 8.34 17.08
CA ILE A 82 -23.93 8.73 17.20
C ILE A 82 -23.67 9.93 16.28
N PRO A 83 -23.21 11.07 16.82
CA PRO A 83 -22.85 12.22 16.00
C PRO A 83 -21.84 11.85 14.91
N GLY A 84 -22.12 12.26 13.67
CA GLY A 84 -21.24 12.02 12.52
C GLY A 84 -21.27 10.59 11.96
N ILE A 85 -22.12 9.68 12.46
CA ILE A 85 -22.14 8.30 11.96
C ILE A 85 -22.47 8.19 10.47
N ALA A 86 -23.38 9.04 9.97
CA ALA A 86 -23.70 9.08 8.55
C ALA A 86 -22.49 9.45 7.68
N LEU A 87 -21.64 10.38 8.16
CA LEU A 87 -20.39 10.75 7.50
C LEU A 87 -19.38 9.61 7.55
N GLN A 88 -19.28 8.89 8.68
CA GLN A 88 -18.40 7.71 8.79
C GLN A 88 -18.81 6.62 7.80
N VAL A 89 -20.11 6.37 7.62
CA VAL A 89 -20.61 5.40 6.64
C VAL A 89 -20.31 5.84 5.21
N GLU A 90 -20.44 7.13 4.88
CA GLU A 90 -20.06 7.64 3.56
C GLU A 90 -18.55 7.57 3.31
N ASN A 91 -17.75 7.86 4.34
CA ASN A 91 -16.30 7.68 4.26
C ASN A 91 -15.93 6.20 4.07
N ALA A 92 -16.60 5.29 4.78
CA ALA A 92 -16.41 3.86 4.60
C ALA A 92 -16.72 3.42 3.15
N ARG A 93 -17.84 3.89 2.57
CA ARG A 93 -18.16 3.63 1.16
C ARG A 93 -17.01 4.08 0.23
N ARG A 94 -16.47 5.28 0.43
CA ARG A 94 -15.34 5.80 -0.35
C ARG A 94 -14.05 5.01 -0.12
N SER A 95 -13.79 4.60 1.11
CA SER A 95 -12.64 3.77 1.48
C SER A 95 -12.71 2.40 0.81
N VAL A 96 -13.88 1.74 0.79
CA VAL A 96 -14.05 0.47 0.07
C VAL A 96 -13.75 0.66 -1.41
N ARG A 97 -14.28 1.71 -2.04
CA ARG A 97 -13.97 2.01 -3.45
C ARG A 97 -12.47 2.27 -3.68
N CYS A 98 -11.83 2.98 -2.76
CA CYS A 98 -10.44 3.39 -2.90
C CYS A 98 -9.44 2.24 -2.69
N TRP A 99 -9.67 1.41 -1.67
CA TRP A 99 -8.72 0.41 -1.18
C TRP A 99 -9.10 -1.03 -1.52
N HIS A 100 -10.38 -1.31 -1.78
CA HIS A 100 -10.87 -2.63 -2.19
C HIS A 100 -11.65 -2.54 -3.52
N PRO A 101 -11.01 -2.09 -4.62
CA PRO A 101 -11.71 -1.85 -5.88
C PRO A 101 -12.38 -3.11 -6.46
N ASP A 102 -11.82 -4.30 -6.24
CA ASP A 102 -12.43 -5.54 -6.71
C ASP A 102 -13.68 -5.88 -5.90
N ARG A 103 -13.62 -5.77 -4.56
CA ARG A 103 -14.80 -5.96 -3.68
C ARG A 103 -15.89 -4.93 -3.97
N TRP A 104 -15.51 -3.69 -4.28
CA TRP A 104 -16.43 -2.65 -4.70
C TRP A 104 -17.17 -3.06 -5.98
N LYS A 105 -16.44 -3.51 -6.99
CA LYS A 105 -16.99 -3.95 -8.27
C LYS A 105 -17.90 -5.16 -8.08
N ASP A 106 -17.49 -6.15 -7.30
CA ASP A 106 -18.30 -7.34 -7.03
C ASP A 106 -19.60 -6.99 -6.30
N LEU A 107 -19.58 -6.00 -5.41
CA LEU A 107 -20.75 -5.56 -4.66
C LEU A 107 -21.70 -4.69 -5.51
N THR A 108 -21.17 -3.77 -6.31
CA THR A 108 -21.95 -2.69 -6.95
C THR A 108 -22.14 -2.87 -8.46
N GLY A 109 -21.30 -3.69 -9.10
CA GLY A 109 -21.17 -3.79 -10.56
C GLY A 109 -20.46 -2.60 -11.20
N GLU A 110 -20.05 -1.58 -10.44
CA GLU A 110 -19.41 -0.38 -10.96
C GLU A 110 -17.90 -0.57 -11.13
N GLU A 111 -17.36 -0.17 -12.29
CA GLU A 111 -15.92 -0.12 -12.52
C GLU A 111 -15.27 1.02 -11.71
N VAL A 112 -14.04 0.79 -11.24
CA VAL A 112 -13.27 1.77 -10.46
C VAL A 112 -12.15 2.35 -11.31
N SER A 113 -12.12 3.68 -11.45
CA SER A 113 -11.09 4.39 -12.22
C SER A 113 -9.78 4.59 -11.44
N ILE A 114 -8.69 4.92 -12.15
CA ILE A 114 -7.42 5.33 -11.53
C ILE A 114 -7.53 6.59 -10.65
N HIS A 115 -8.56 7.41 -10.86
CA HIS A 115 -8.78 8.62 -10.07
C HIS A 115 -9.52 8.32 -8.76
N ASP A 116 -10.28 7.22 -8.73
CA ASP A 116 -11.11 6.83 -7.59
C ASP A 116 -10.42 5.87 -6.62
N SER A 117 -9.35 5.20 -7.05
CA SER A 117 -8.65 4.21 -6.25
C SER A 117 -7.14 4.36 -6.31
N HIS A 118 -6.54 4.39 -5.12
CA HIS A 118 -5.09 4.29 -4.96
C HIS A 118 -4.58 2.93 -5.48
N VAL A 119 -5.29 1.84 -5.19
CA VAL A 119 -4.93 0.49 -5.64
C VAL A 119 -4.97 0.37 -7.16
N VAL A 120 -6.04 0.83 -7.83
CA VAL A 120 -6.15 0.77 -9.30
C VAL A 120 -5.06 1.61 -9.96
N ARG A 121 -4.82 2.83 -9.46
CA ARG A 121 -3.74 3.70 -9.94
C ARG A 121 -2.37 3.06 -9.77
N ARG A 122 -2.11 2.44 -8.62
CA ARG A 122 -0.85 1.75 -8.34
C ARG A 122 -0.66 0.54 -9.26
N ARG A 123 -1.69 -0.30 -9.42
CA ARG A 123 -1.69 -1.43 -10.37
C ARG A 123 -1.33 -0.96 -11.78
N ALA A 124 -2.00 0.09 -12.28
CA ALA A 124 -1.75 0.66 -13.60
C ALA A 124 -0.30 1.16 -13.76
N ALA A 125 0.23 1.85 -12.74
CA ALA A 125 1.59 2.36 -12.76
C ALA A 125 2.64 1.23 -12.83
N TYR A 126 2.50 0.18 -12.03
CA TYR A 126 3.42 -0.96 -12.08
C TYR A 126 3.24 -1.83 -13.33
N GLN A 127 2.01 -1.97 -13.84
CA GLN A 127 1.75 -2.64 -15.12
C GLN A 127 2.50 -1.99 -16.27
N ALA A 128 2.57 -0.66 -16.29
CA ALA A 128 3.27 0.08 -17.33
C ALA A 128 4.80 -0.13 -17.34
N ILE A 129 5.38 -0.57 -16.22
CA ILE A 129 6.83 -0.77 -16.08
C ILE A 129 7.24 -2.25 -15.99
N ILE A 130 6.31 -3.20 -16.23
CA ILE A 130 6.66 -4.62 -16.30
C ILE A 130 7.78 -4.83 -17.33
N GLY A 131 8.80 -5.58 -16.93
CA GLY A 131 10.01 -5.84 -17.71
C GLY A 131 11.12 -4.82 -17.50
N GLN A 132 10.83 -3.66 -16.91
CA GLN A 132 11.82 -2.64 -16.53
C GLN A 132 12.40 -2.91 -15.13
N TYR A 133 13.47 -2.20 -14.79
CA TYR A 133 14.15 -2.30 -13.51
C TYR A 133 13.69 -1.16 -12.58
N GLU A 134 12.88 -1.46 -11.56
CA GLU A 134 12.46 -0.46 -10.55
C GLU A 134 13.49 -0.32 -9.45
N SER A 135 13.57 0.86 -8.84
CA SER A 135 14.37 1.06 -7.63
C SER A 135 13.68 0.40 -6.43
N VAL A 136 14.37 -0.52 -5.74
CA VAL A 136 13.85 -1.23 -4.56
C VAL A 136 14.52 -0.80 -3.26
N SER A 137 15.69 -0.17 -3.35
CA SER A 137 16.36 0.44 -2.21
C SER A 137 17.33 1.52 -2.66
N ALA A 138 17.63 2.45 -1.74
CA ALA A 138 18.55 3.55 -1.99
C ALA A 138 19.49 3.77 -0.80
N SER A 139 20.68 4.26 -1.09
CA SER A 139 21.73 4.58 -0.13
C SER A 139 22.33 5.95 -0.46
N GLY A 140 22.61 6.74 0.57
CA GLY A 140 23.30 8.03 0.42
C GLY A 140 24.82 7.89 0.44
N SER A 141 25.54 9.01 0.44
CA SER A 141 27.02 9.04 0.42
C SER A 141 27.71 8.52 1.69
N TRP A 142 26.91 8.11 2.69
CA TRP A 142 27.37 7.33 3.83
C TRP A 142 27.76 5.90 3.44
N ALA A 143 27.26 5.37 2.32
CA ALA A 143 27.67 4.07 1.80
C ALA A 143 28.99 4.20 1.02
N ASP A 144 29.92 3.27 1.21
CA ASP A 144 31.27 3.33 0.66
C ASP A 144 31.34 3.39 -0.87
N TRP A 145 30.29 2.92 -1.56
CA TRP A 145 30.21 2.90 -3.03
C TRP A 145 29.43 4.10 -3.61
N VAL A 146 28.95 5.02 -2.77
CA VAL A 146 28.12 6.16 -3.20
C VAL A 146 28.91 7.46 -3.05
N PRO A 147 29.27 8.13 -4.16
CA PRO A 147 29.92 9.43 -4.13
C PRO A 147 29.03 10.52 -3.54
N ASP A 148 29.63 11.62 -3.08
CA ASP A 148 28.89 12.81 -2.70
C ASP A 148 28.10 13.37 -3.90
N GLY A 149 26.89 13.87 -3.63
CA GLY A 149 25.96 14.35 -4.66
C GLY A 149 25.25 13.24 -5.45
N LYS A 150 25.46 11.96 -5.11
CA LYS A 150 24.75 10.82 -5.71
C LYS A 150 23.92 10.04 -4.70
N VAL A 151 22.99 9.26 -5.23
CA VAL A 151 22.22 8.24 -4.53
C VAL A 151 22.51 6.90 -5.20
N GLY A 152 22.99 5.94 -4.44
CA GLY A 152 23.14 4.57 -4.90
C GLY A 152 21.80 3.85 -4.81
N CYS A 153 21.31 3.32 -5.94
CA CYS A 153 20.05 2.58 -5.99
C CYS A 153 20.30 1.12 -6.37
N VAL A 154 19.56 0.22 -5.72
CA VAL A 154 19.44 -1.17 -6.15
C VAL A 154 18.18 -1.28 -6.97
N PHE A 155 18.30 -1.84 -8.17
CA PHE A 155 17.17 -2.04 -9.06
C PHE A 155 16.89 -3.51 -9.30
N ARG A 156 15.60 -3.86 -9.39
CA ARG A 156 15.16 -5.23 -9.71
C ARG A 156 14.15 -5.21 -10.83
N ARG A 157 14.16 -6.25 -11.65
CA ARG A 157 13.27 -6.37 -12.80
C ARG A 157 11.85 -6.69 -12.33
N VAL A 158 10.89 -5.86 -12.70
CA VAL A 158 9.47 -6.06 -12.40
C VAL A 158 8.90 -7.13 -13.34
N VAL A 159 8.23 -8.14 -12.80
CA VAL A 159 7.66 -9.24 -13.60
C VAL A 159 6.14 -9.30 -13.57
N SER A 160 5.55 -8.83 -12.48
CA SER A 160 4.10 -8.82 -12.30
C SER A 160 3.74 -7.84 -11.20
N VAL A 161 2.47 -7.48 -11.13
CA VAL A 161 1.89 -6.75 -10.01
C VAL A 161 0.76 -7.59 -9.43
N ASP A 162 0.63 -7.60 -8.10
CA ASP A 162 -0.46 -8.30 -7.44
C ASP A 162 -1.75 -7.46 -7.37
N ALA A 163 -2.79 -8.06 -6.77
CA ALA A 163 -4.07 -7.40 -6.58
C ALA A 163 -3.98 -6.16 -5.67
N LEU A 164 -2.96 -5.95 -4.85
CA LEU A 164 -2.84 -4.71 -4.04
C LEU A 164 -1.96 -3.65 -4.71
N GLY A 165 -1.41 -3.95 -5.88
CA GLY A 165 -0.49 -3.04 -6.57
C GLY A 165 0.96 -3.19 -6.10
N PHE A 166 1.33 -4.31 -5.47
CA PHE A 166 2.73 -4.59 -5.13
C PHE A 166 3.42 -5.32 -6.30
N ALA A 167 4.56 -4.80 -6.72
CA ALA A 167 5.40 -5.42 -7.72
C ALA A 167 6.05 -6.70 -7.19
N ARG A 168 6.16 -7.71 -8.06
CA ARG A 168 7.03 -8.86 -7.89
C ARG A 168 8.24 -8.72 -8.79
N HIS A 169 9.35 -9.23 -8.30
CA HIS A 169 10.65 -9.08 -8.92
C HIS A 169 11.30 -10.42 -9.22
N GLU A 170 12.13 -10.47 -10.26
CA GLU A 170 12.96 -11.63 -10.57
C GLU A 170 14.40 -11.25 -10.88
N GLY A 171 15.26 -12.26 -10.91
CA GLY A 171 16.64 -12.16 -11.38
C GLY A 171 17.58 -11.45 -10.42
N GLU A 172 18.82 -11.33 -10.87
CA GLU A 172 19.87 -10.61 -10.14
C GLU A 172 19.61 -9.10 -10.19
N PRO A 173 19.79 -8.39 -9.05
CA PRO A 173 19.67 -6.95 -9.03
C PRO A 173 20.77 -6.30 -9.88
N ILE A 174 20.47 -5.10 -10.37
CA ILE A 174 21.50 -4.19 -10.91
C ILE A 174 21.66 -3.01 -9.98
N TYR A 175 22.85 -2.42 -10.00
CA TYR A 175 23.18 -1.28 -9.16
C TYR A 175 23.38 -0.06 -10.06
N GLY A 176 22.90 1.09 -9.60
CA GLY A 176 23.09 2.33 -10.34
C GLY A 176 23.30 3.53 -9.43
N LEU A 177 24.01 4.52 -9.95
CA LEU A 177 24.16 5.83 -9.33
C LEU A 177 23.19 6.80 -9.99
N VAL A 178 22.42 7.51 -9.16
CA VAL A 178 21.46 8.52 -9.57
C VAL A 178 21.91 9.86 -9.03
N ASP A 179 21.70 10.92 -9.80
CA ASP A 179 21.91 12.27 -9.31
C ASP A 179 20.99 12.57 -8.12
N LYS A 180 21.52 13.16 -7.03
CA LYS A 180 20.74 13.37 -5.81
C LYS A 180 19.50 14.22 -6.06
N ASP A 181 19.62 15.29 -6.86
CA ASP A 181 18.51 16.19 -7.15
C ASP A 181 17.46 15.51 -8.04
N ARG A 182 17.91 14.63 -8.95
CA ARG A 182 16.99 13.80 -9.76
C ARG A 182 16.24 12.80 -8.89
N TYR A 183 16.93 12.15 -7.96
CA TYR A 183 16.32 11.19 -7.03
C TYR A 183 15.31 11.86 -6.10
N GLU A 184 15.58 13.08 -5.64
CA GLU A 184 14.64 13.85 -4.80
C GLU A 184 13.34 14.22 -5.54
N ARG A 185 13.40 14.45 -6.85
CA ARG A 185 12.23 14.78 -7.69
C ARG A 185 11.55 13.57 -8.34
N ARG A 186 11.96 12.35 -8.01
CA ARG A 186 11.45 11.13 -8.64
C ARG A 186 9.94 10.97 -8.41
N GLN A 187 9.29 10.29 -9.35
CA GLN A 187 7.91 9.86 -9.22
C GLN A 187 7.87 8.34 -9.11
N MET A 188 7.13 7.83 -8.14
CA MET A 188 7.01 6.38 -7.94
C MET A 188 5.93 5.79 -8.86
N PRO A 189 6.14 4.61 -9.45
CA PRO A 189 7.38 3.84 -9.40
C PRO A 189 8.45 4.41 -10.34
N GLU A 190 9.65 4.59 -9.80
CA GLU A 190 10.82 5.03 -10.54
C GLU A 190 11.58 3.82 -11.11
N THR A 191 12.00 3.92 -12.35
CA THR A 191 12.81 2.92 -13.05
C THR A 191 14.24 3.41 -13.27
N PHE A 192 15.15 2.46 -13.52
CA PHE A 192 16.54 2.71 -13.89
C PHE A 192 16.64 3.79 -14.98
N ASP A 193 15.83 3.65 -16.03
CA ASP A 193 15.78 4.59 -17.15
C ASP A 193 15.15 5.92 -16.76
N SER A 194 14.03 5.91 -16.00
CA SER A 194 13.36 7.15 -15.58
C SER A 194 14.22 8.02 -14.65
N LEU A 195 15.15 7.40 -13.93
CA LEU A 195 16.11 8.08 -13.06
C LEU A 195 17.37 8.52 -13.79
N GLU A 196 17.54 8.14 -15.06
CA GLU A 196 18.80 8.31 -15.80
C GLU A 196 19.97 7.71 -15.02
N ALA A 197 19.75 6.54 -14.42
CA ALA A 197 20.73 5.89 -13.56
C ALA A 197 21.93 5.40 -14.39
N ILE A 198 23.12 5.54 -13.82
CA ILE A 198 24.36 5.02 -14.41
C ILE A 198 24.68 3.69 -13.76
N ARG A 199 24.77 2.62 -14.54
CA ARG A 199 25.04 1.27 -14.02
C ARG A 199 26.44 1.21 -13.40
N VAL A 200 26.56 0.55 -12.25
CA VAL A 200 27.84 0.21 -11.63
C VAL A 200 28.01 -1.31 -11.55
N GLU A 201 29.24 -1.78 -11.73
CA GLU A 201 29.56 -3.21 -11.79
C GLU A 201 29.66 -3.87 -10.40
N SER A 202 29.86 -3.07 -9.34
CA SER A 202 30.01 -3.58 -7.98
C SER A 202 29.62 -2.53 -6.95
N THR A 203 29.06 -2.99 -5.82
CA THR A 203 28.88 -2.20 -4.59
C THR A 203 30.05 -2.38 -3.62
N ALA A 204 31.13 -3.05 -4.04
CA ALA A 204 32.39 -3.02 -3.32
C ALA A 204 32.88 -1.57 -3.18
N PRO A 205 33.67 -1.24 -2.14
CA PRO A 205 34.08 0.13 -1.86
C PRO A 205 34.68 0.77 -3.13
N ILE A 206 33.98 1.73 -3.71
CA ILE A 206 34.55 2.59 -4.73
C ILE A 206 35.41 3.55 -3.91
N SER A 207 36.73 3.34 -3.89
CA SER A 207 37.63 4.26 -3.19
C SER A 207 37.26 5.68 -3.62
N LYS A 208 36.95 6.54 -2.64
CA LYS A 208 36.43 7.89 -2.84
C LYS A 208 37.49 8.81 -3.50
N GLN A 209 37.87 8.54 -4.75
CA GLN A 209 38.67 9.40 -5.62
C GLN A 209 38.37 9.03 -7.07
N VAL A 210 37.45 9.75 -7.72
CA VAL A 210 37.49 9.87 -9.18
C VAL A 210 38.51 10.98 -9.47
N PRO A 211 39.68 10.69 -10.06
CA PRO A 211 40.58 11.76 -10.48
C PRO A 211 39.90 12.58 -11.58
N ALA A 212 40.03 13.90 -11.51
CA ALA A 212 39.45 14.85 -12.47
C ALA A 212 39.84 14.60 -13.95
N SER A 213 40.79 13.69 -14.21
CA SER A 213 41.21 13.28 -15.55
C SER A 213 40.21 12.37 -16.29
N ALA A 214 39.23 11.76 -15.61
CA ALA A 214 38.24 10.88 -16.26
C ALA A 214 37.09 11.63 -16.96
N LEU A 215 37.01 12.97 -16.85
CA LEU A 215 36.01 13.81 -17.53
C LEU A 215 36.52 14.45 -18.84
N ALA A 216 37.79 14.24 -19.22
CA ALA A 216 38.39 14.90 -20.38
C ALA A 216 38.04 14.24 -21.74
N SER A 217 37.47 13.03 -21.75
CA SER A 217 37.15 12.29 -22.98
C SER A 217 35.74 12.52 -23.53
N LEU A 218 34.97 13.46 -22.96
CA LEU A 218 33.58 13.75 -23.38
C LEU A 218 33.37 15.14 -24.03
N LEU A 219 34.43 15.84 -24.42
CA LEU A 219 34.28 17.06 -25.24
C LEU A 219 34.63 16.75 -26.71
N PRO A 220 33.77 17.11 -27.68
CA PRO A 220 34.08 16.92 -29.09
C PRO A 220 35.21 17.86 -29.50
N THR A 221 36.18 17.33 -30.24
CA THR A 221 37.25 18.10 -30.88
C THR A 221 36.64 19.02 -31.95
N ALA A 222 36.56 20.31 -31.65
CA ALA A 222 36.33 21.33 -32.66
C ALA A 222 37.59 21.47 -33.53
N SER A 223 37.43 21.31 -34.85
CA SER A 223 38.40 21.76 -35.86
C SER A 223 38.29 23.26 -36.09
#